data_AF-A0A1Q9S4B3-F1
#
_entry.id   AF-A0A1Q9S4B3-F1
#
_cell.length_a   1.000
_cell.length_b   1.000
_cell.length_c   1.000
_cell.angle_alpha   90.00
_cell.angle_beta   90.00
_cell.angle_gamma   90.00
#
_symmetry.space_group_name_H-M   'P 1'
#
loop_
_entity.id
_entity.type
_entity.pdbx_description
1 polymer ?
#
loop_
_entity_poly.entity_id
_entity_poly.type
_entity_poly.pdbx_seq_one_letter_code
_entity_poly.pdbx_strand_id
1 'polypeptide(L)' 'MSSRGSSDNHLAMGIAFGPLIGVILGLLIDNMGLGLAFGIPIGMIIGLLWPALSGKQRHPEDPAD' A
#
# COMPACT_ATOMS: atom_id res chain seq x y z
N MET A 1 -8.26 -13.64 -18.96
CA MET A 1 -7.72 -13.62 -17.58
C MET A 1 -7.56 -12.17 -17.13
N SER A 2 -8.11 -11.78 -15.98
CA SER A 2 -8.20 -10.38 -15.54
C SER A 2 -6.84 -9.69 -15.38
N SER A 3 -6.61 -8.60 -16.11
CA SER A 3 -5.52 -7.64 -15.86
C SER A 3 -5.78 -6.85 -14.58
N ARG A 4 -5.62 -7.51 -13.42
CA ARG A 4 -5.75 -6.95 -12.06
C ARG A 4 -4.39 -6.62 -11.42
N GLY A 5 -3.30 -6.86 -12.13
CA GLY A 5 -1.95 -7.04 -11.56
C GLY A 5 -1.19 -5.79 -11.11
N SER A 6 -1.74 -4.57 -11.19
CA SER A 6 -1.03 -3.38 -10.68
C SER A 6 -1.66 -2.78 -9.43
N SER A 7 -2.96 -2.56 -9.37
CA SER A 7 -3.59 -1.97 -8.18
C SER A 7 -3.61 -2.93 -6.98
N ASP A 8 -3.86 -4.22 -7.25
CA ASP A 8 -3.95 -5.24 -6.21
C ASP A 8 -2.59 -5.48 -5.54
N ASN A 9 -1.49 -5.36 -6.30
CA ASN A 9 -0.14 -5.55 -5.79
C ASN A 9 0.27 -4.44 -4.80
N HIS A 10 -0.13 -3.18 -5.03
CA HIS A 10 0.19 -2.07 -4.12
C HIS A 10 -0.61 -2.15 -2.83
N LEU A 11 -1.88 -2.57 -2.90
CA LEU A 11 -2.68 -2.83 -1.70
C LEU A 11 -2.10 -4.01 -0.90
N ALA A 12 -1.74 -5.11 -1.57
CA ALA A 12 -1.10 -6.26 -0.94
C ALA A 12 0.23 -5.88 -0.25
N MET A 13 1.05 -5.04 -0.90
CA MET A 13 2.24 -4.46 -0.26
C MET A 13 1.87 -3.61 0.97
N GLY A 14 0.87 -2.73 0.86
CA GLY A 14 0.41 -1.91 1.98
C GLY A 14 -0.03 -2.75 3.19
N ILE A 15 -0.73 -3.86 2.95
CA ILE A 15 -1.14 -4.81 4.00
C ILE A 15 0.06 -5.57 4.57
N ALA A 16 1.02 -5.98 3.74
CA ALA A 16 2.21 -6.72 4.18
C ALA A 16 3.19 -5.83 5.00
N PHE A 17 3.38 -4.57 4.59
CA PHE A 17 4.30 -3.63 5.22
C PHE A 17 3.67 -2.78 6.33
N GLY A 18 2.34 -2.63 6.36
CA GLY A 18 1.62 -1.90 7.40
C GLY A 18 1.96 -2.36 8.83
N PRO A 19 2.00 -3.67 9.14
CA PRO A 19 2.42 -4.17 10.44
C PRO A 19 3.86 -3.79 10.81
N LEU A 20 4.80 -3.79 9.85
CA LEU A 20 6.19 -3.38 10.09
C LEU A 20 6.28 -1.90 10.47
N ILE A 21 5.56 -1.04 9.75
CA ILE A 21 5.43 0.39 10.09
C ILE A 21 4.80 0.53 11.47
N GLY A 22 3.76 -0.25 11.77
CA GLY A 22 3.07 -0.24 13.06
C GLY A 22 3.97 -0.65 14.23
N VAL A 23 4.82 -1.65 14.06
CA VAL A 23 5.79 -2.06 15.10
C VAL A 23 6.80 -0.95 15.37
N ILE A 24 7.34 -0.31 14.32
CA ILE A 24 8.28 0.81 14.48
C ILE A 24 7.61 1.99 15.19
N LEU A 25 6.38 2.34 14.80
CA LEU A 25 5.61 3.39 15.46
C LEU A 25 5.30 3.03 16.92
N GLY A 26 4.94 1.77 17.17
CA GLY A 26 4.65 1.25 18.50
C GLY A 26 5.86 1.29 19.43
N LEU A 27 7.06 0.98 18.90
CA LEU A 27 8.33 1.16 19.62
C LEU A 27 8.61 2.64 19.93
N LEU A 28 8.35 3.53 18.98
CA LEU A 28 8.64 4.96 19.14
C LEU A 28 7.77 5.64 20.20
N ILE A 29 6.51 5.23 20.30
CA ILE A 29 5.54 5.74 21.29
C ILE A 29 5.48 4.89 22.56
N ASP A 30 6.32 3.86 22.66
CA ASP A 30 6.36 2.88 23.75
C ASP A 30 5.00 2.19 24.00
N ASN A 31 4.20 2.04 22.93
CA ASN A 31 2.89 1.39 22.95
C ASN A 31 2.66 0.60 21.67
N MET A 32 3.01 -0.68 21.73
CA MET A 32 2.84 -1.64 20.64
C MET A 32 1.39 -1.79 20.18
N GLY A 33 0.43 -1.70 21.10
CA GLY A 33 -1.00 -1.85 20.78
C GLY A 33 -1.49 -0.72 19.87
N LEU A 34 -1.14 0.52 20.20
CA LEU A 34 -1.44 1.68 19.35
C LEU A 34 -0.65 1.63 18.04
N GLY A 35 0.62 1.26 18.10
CA GLY A 35 1.47 1.12 16.92
C GLY A 35 0.87 0.17 15.88
N LEU A 36 0.48 -1.04 16.28
CA LEU A 36 -0.12 -2.02 15.36
C LEU A 36 -1.51 -1.57 14.87
N ALA A 37 -2.32 -1.00 15.76
CA ALA A 37 -3.66 -0.51 15.43
C ALA A 37 -3.64 0.59 14.36
N PHE A 38 -2.64 1.46 14.37
CA PHE A 38 -2.46 2.49 13.35
C PHE A 38 -1.61 2.04 12.16
N GLY A 39 -0.67 1.12 12.33
CA GLY A 39 0.23 0.68 11.27
C GLY A 39 -0.48 0.01 10.09
N ILE A 40 -1.47 -0.86 10.37
CA ILE A 40 -2.24 -1.54 9.33
C ILE A 40 -3.05 -0.54 8.47
N PRO A 41 -3.88 0.36 9.04
CA PRO A 41 -4.62 1.33 8.24
C PRO A 41 -3.70 2.32 7.53
N ILE A 42 -2.59 2.75 8.14
CA ILE A 42 -1.59 3.60 7.48
C ILE A 42 -1.00 2.89 6.25
N GLY A 43 -0.57 1.63 6.41
CA GLY A 43 -0.04 0.83 5.30
C GLY A 43 -1.04 0.63 4.17
N MET A 44 -2.31 0.35 4.49
CA MET A 44 -3.38 0.27 3.49
C MET A 44 -3.62 1.60 2.76
N ILE A 45 -3.69 2.72 3.49
CA ILE A 45 -3.88 4.05 2.91
C ILE A 45 -2.74 4.37 1.94
N ILE A 46 -1.49 4.10 2.33
CA ILE A 46 -0.32 4.28 1.47
C ILE A 46 -0.43 3.39 0.23
N GLY A 47 -0.74 2.10 0.38
CA GLY A 47 -0.88 1.17 -0.74
C GLY A 47 -2.00 1.56 -1.72
N LEU A 48 -3.10 2.10 -1.22
CA LEU A 48 -4.23 2.60 -2.02
C LEU A 48 -3.93 3.92 -2.73
N LEU A 49 -3.18 4.81 -2.08
CA LEU A 49 -2.80 6.12 -2.63
C LEU A 49 -1.54 6.05 -3.50
N TRP A 50 -0.75 4.98 -3.39
CA TRP A 50 0.48 4.78 -4.16
C TRP A 50 0.30 4.96 -5.68
N PRO A 51 -0.79 4.46 -6.32
CA PRO A 51 -1.04 4.68 -7.74
C PRO A 51 -1.32 6.15 -8.07
N ALA A 52 -1.99 6.89 -7.16
CA ALA A 52 -2.31 8.31 -7.33
C ALA A 52 -1.07 9.20 -7.15
N LEU A 53 -0.17 8.82 -6.23
CA LEU A 53 1.11 9.50 -5.99
C LEU A 53 2.17 9.16 -7.03
N SER A 54 2.18 7.94 -7.56
CA SER A 54 3.24 7.46 -8.48
C SER A 54 3.10 7.98 -9.90
N GLY A 55 2.09 8.81 -10.22
CA GLY A 55 1.98 9.48 -11.53
C GLY A 55 2.13 8.55 -12.73
N LYS A 56 1.83 7.25 -12.56
CA LYS A 56 2.08 6.22 -13.57
C LYS A 56 1.04 6.42 -14.65
N GLN A 57 1.36 7.29 -15.62
CA GLN A 57 0.67 7.36 -16.90
C GLN A 57 0.56 5.92 -17.39
N ARG A 58 -0.66 5.40 -17.41
CA ARG A 58 -0.92 4.16 -18.11
C ARG A 58 -0.59 4.47 -19.56
N HIS A 59 0.53 3.97 -20.06
CA HIS A 59 0.86 4.02 -21.46
C HIS A 59 -0.32 3.32 -22.18
N PRO A 60 -1.15 4.06 -22.94
CA PRO A 60 -2.18 3.46 -23.75
C PRO A 60 -1.47 2.91 -24.98
N GLU A 61 -0.86 1.75 -24.85
CA GLU A 61 -0.51 0.94 -26.01
C GLU A 61 -1.72 0.08 -26.37
N ASP A 62 -2.68 0.77 -26.99
CA ASP A 62 -3.50 0.18 -28.05
C ASP A 62 -2.70 0.36 -29.35
N PRO A 63 -2.33 -0.75 -29.99
CA PRO A 63 -2.55 -0.81 -31.42
C PRO A 63 -3.62 -1.87 -31.70
N ALA A 64 -4.53 -1.47 -32.58
CA ALA A 64 -5.54 -2.29 -33.18
C ALA A 64 -4.91 -3.40 -34.03
N ASP A 65 -5.18 -4.66 -33.66
CA ASP A 65 -5.15 -5.83 -34.53
C ASP A 65 -6.09 -6.94 -34.03
#